data_AF-A0A183KB65-F1
#
_entry.id   AF-A0A183KB65-F1
#
_cell.length_a   1.000
_cell.length_b   1.000
_cell.length_c   1.000
_cell.angle_alpha   90.00
_cell.angle_beta   90.00
_cell.angle_gamma   90.00
#
_symmetry.space_group_name_H-M   'P 1'
#
loop_
_entity.id
_entity.type
_entity.pdbx_description
1 polymer ?
#
loop_
_entity_poly.entity_id
_entity_poly.type
_entity_poly.pdbx_seq_one_letter_code
_entity_poly.pdbx_strand_id
1 'polypeptide(L)'
;MVSDDLIKDEAEFASSFDLGCPKFISPETPYYAKALPISDSISPLEPQRQQTDLFKTEIIQQIELLRLRSYLKLYTNISASKLANFMSVSEPSLHMELMAYKYRLKQTMSQAIDAAKDGNGFGTSINSDLNSSQQMHPHLDFYVDNDTIYVADTTVDRRFSEYFILHIEQLQQMNKTLDTLERRIHEANVQEPNDATQLRS
;
A
#
# COMPACT_ATOMS: atom_id res chain seq x y z
N MET A 1 -21.29 5.52 -22.75
CA MET A 1 -19.88 5.94 -22.96
C MET A 1 -19.09 5.87 -21.64
N VAL A 2 -19.42 6.66 -20.61
CA VAL A 2 -18.76 6.53 -19.28
C VAL A 2 -18.95 5.15 -18.63
N SER A 3 -20.11 4.51 -18.84
CA SER A 3 -20.42 3.19 -18.30
C SER A 3 -19.61 2.06 -18.95
N ASP A 4 -19.26 2.18 -20.24
CA ASP A 4 -18.52 1.11 -20.95
C ASP A 4 -17.05 1.10 -20.56
N ASP A 5 -16.44 2.28 -20.35
CA ASP A 5 -15.07 2.40 -19.86
C ASP A 5 -14.96 1.89 -18.40
N LEU A 6 -15.96 2.19 -17.57
CA LEU A 6 -16.03 1.68 -16.19
C LEU A 6 -16.07 0.14 -16.14
N ILE A 7 -16.87 -0.49 -17.02
CA ILE A 7 -17.00 -1.95 -17.11
C ILE A 7 -15.69 -2.59 -17.59
N LYS A 8 -14.99 -1.93 -18.51
CA LYS A 8 -13.70 -2.41 -19.02
C LYS A 8 -12.61 -2.34 -17.95
N ASP A 9 -12.57 -1.26 -17.18
CA ASP A 9 -11.61 -1.09 -16.09
C ASP A 9 -11.86 -2.11 -14.97
N GLU A 10 -13.12 -2.38 -14.61
CA GLU A 10 -13.49 -3.37 -13.60
C GLU A 10 -12.95 -4.78 -13.93
N ALA A 11 -13.08 -5.20 -15.20
CA ALA A 11 -12.59 -6.50 -15.65
C ALA A 11 -11.06 -6.63 -15.56
N GLU A 12 -10.33 -5.57 -15.90
CA GLU A 12 -8.87 -5.53 -15.80
C GLU A 12 -8.40 -5.58 -14.33
N PHE A 13 -9.08 -4.85 -13.45
CA PHE A 13 -8.81 -4.91 -12.00
C PHE A 13 -9.07 -6.30 -11.45
N ALA A 14 -10.16 -6.96 -11.83
CA ALA A 14 -10.47 -8.31 -11.40
C ALA A 14 -9.42 -9.33 -11.89
N SER A 15 -9.00 -9.24 -13.15
CA SER A 15 -7.94 -10.12 -13.69
C SER A 15 -6.59 -9.90 -12.98
N SER A 16 -6.27 -8.65 -12.66
CA SER A 16 -5.05 -8.31 -11.91
C SER A 16 -5.10 -8.84 -10.48
N PHE A 17 -6.27 -8.77 -9.85
CA PHE A 17 -6.49 -9.33 -8.52
C PHE A 17 -6.38 -10.86 -8.52
N ASP A 18 -6.99 -11.55 -9.49
CA ASP A 18 -6.89 -13.01 -9.61
C ASP A 18 -5.43 -13.49 -9.79
N LEU A 19 -4.59 -12.69 -10.45
CA LEU A 19 -3.17 -12.99 -10.63
C LEU A 19 -2.35 -12.77 -9.35
N GLY A 20 -2.66 -11.70 -8.60
CA GLY A 20 -1.87 -11.22 -7.47
C GLY A 20 -2.39 -11.67 -6.09
N CYS A 21 -3.62 -12.16 -5.98
CA CYS A 21 -4.19 -12.57 -4.71
C CYS A 21 -3.51 -13.85 -4.19
N PRO A 22 -3.40 -14.03 -2.87
CA PRO A 22 -2.96 -15.30 -2.29
C PRO A 22 -3.78 -16.46 -2.84
N LYS A 23 -3.12 -17.49 -3.36
CA LYS A 23 -3.81 -18.68 -3.87
C LYS A 23 -4.33 -19.47 -2.68
N PHE A 24 -5.65 -19.64 -2.62
CA PHE A 24 -6.28 -20.42 -1.56
C PHE A 24 -6.02 -21.89 -1.80
N ILE A 25 -5.47 -22.57 -0.80
CA ILE A 25 -5.34 -24.02 -0.82
C ILE A 25 -6.65 -24.57 -0.27
N SER A 26 -7.44 -25.20 -1.14
CA SER A 26 -8.55 -26.02 -0.68
C SER A 26 -7.98 -27.35 -0.16
N PRO A 27 -8.32 -27.77 1.07
CA PRO A 27 -7.88 -29.07 1.56
C PRO A 27 -8.44 -30.17 0.65
N GLU A 28 -7.56 -31.07 0.17
CA GLU A 28 -8.01 -32.21 -0.62
C GLU A 28 -9.00 -33.04 0.20
N THR A 29 -10.14 -33.39 -0.41
CA THR A 29 -11.13 -34.20 0.28
C THR A 29 -10.52 -35.57 0.58
N PRO A 30 -10.44 -35.99 1.85
CA PRO A 30 -9.74 -37.22 2.20
C PRO A 30 -10.39 -38.43 1.53
N TYR A 31 -9.58 -39.45 1.20
CA TYR A 31 -9.97 -40.59 0.36
C TYR A 31 -11.26 -41.31 0.80
N TYR A 32 -11.57 -41.32 2.10
CA TYR A 32 -12.76 -41.95 2.66
C TYR A 32 -14.07 -41.14 2.49
N ALA A 33 -13.99 -39.84 2.21
CA ALA A 33 -15.16 -38.98 1.99
C ALA A 33 -15.75 -39.08 0.57
N LYS A 34 -15.02 -39.74 -0.34
CA LYS A 34 -15.37 -39.94 -1.76
C LYS A 34 -16.58 -40.87 -1.98
N ALA A 35 -17.01 -41.58 -0.92
CA ALA A 35 -18.10 -42.56 -0.94
C ALA A 35 -19.46 -41.99 -0.49
N LEU A 36 -19.51 -40.73 -0.03
CA LEU A 36 -20.76 -40.06 0.31
C LEU A 36 -21.21 -39.18 -0.87
N PRO A 37 -22.52 -39.09 -1.18
CA PRO A 37 -23.01 -38.20 -2.23
C PRO A 37 -22.63 -36.76 -1.85
N ILE A 38 -21.70 -36.21 -2.61
CA ILE A 38 -21.10 -34.90 -2.41
C ILE A 38 -22.14 -33.84 -2.80
N SER A 39 -23.10 -33.53 -1.92
CA SER A 39 -24.04 -32.43 -2.14
C SER A 39 -23.53 -31.08 -1.61
N ASP A 40 -22.55 -31.11 -0.70
CA ASP A 40 -22.17 -29.92 0.09
C ASP A 40 -20.68 -29.56 -0.06
N SER A 41 -19.99 -30.00 -1.12
CA SER A 41 -18.62 -29.54 -1.36
C SER A 41 -18.64 -28.09 -1.81
N ILE A 42 -18.35 -27.19 -0.87
CA ILE A 42 -17.89 -25.83 -1.14
C ILE A 42 -16.87 -25.91 -2.27
N SER A 43 -17.15 -25.25 -3.39
CA SER A 43 -16.23 -25.20 -4.53
C SER A 43 -14.83 -24.83 -4.01
N PRO A 44 -13.75 -25.52 -4.41
CA PRO A 44 -12.39 -25.20 -3.98
C PRO A 44 -12.01 -23.72 -4.19
N LEU A 45 -12.68 -23.05 -5.14
CA LEU A 45 -12.50 -21.63 -5.47
C LEU A 45 -13.47 -20.68 -4.73
N GLU A 46 -14.36 -21.16 -3.86
CA GLU A 46 -15.33 -20.31 -3.15
C GLU A 46 -14.66 -19.16 -2.38
N PRO A 47 -13.55 -19.38 -1.62
CA PRO A 47 -12.88 -18.29 -0.91
C PRO A 47 -12.29 -17.24 -1.87
N GLN A 48 -11.74 -17.69 -3.01
CA GLN A 48 -11.21 -16.79 -4.05
C GLN A 48 -12.32 -15.94 -4.66
N ARG A 49 -13.48 -16.54 -4.96
CA ARG A 49 -14.62 -15.81 -5.51
C ARG A 49 -15.11 -14.75 -4.52
N GLN A 50 -15.27 -15.11 -3.26
CA GLN A 50 -15.70 -14.16 -2.22
C GLN A 50 -14.75 -12.98 -2.06
N GLN A 51 -13.43 -13.20 -2.10
CA GLN A 51 -12.46 -12.11 -2.04
C GLN A 51 -12.50 -11.22 -3.28
N THR A 52 -12.69 -11.81 -4.45
CA THR A 52 -12.81 -11.08 -5.71
C THR A 52 -14.06 -10.22 -5.74
N ASP A 53 -15.19 -10.73 -5.23
CA ASP A 53 -16.44 -9.98 -5.15
C ASP A 53 -16.35 -8.80 -4.16
N LEU A 54 -15.70 -9.01 -3.01
CA LEU A 54 -15.39 -7.94 -2.06
C LEU A 54 -14.51 -6.86 -2.72
N PHE A 55 -13.45 -7.30 -3.41
CA PHE A 55 -12.52 -6.41 -4.10
C PHE A 55 -13.21 -5.57 -5.17
N LYS A 56 -14.06 -6.16 -6.02
CA LYS A 56 -14.84 -5.43 -7.02
C LYS A 56 -15.71 -4.34 -6.39
N THR A 57 -16.39 -4.69 -5.30
CA THR A 57 -17.26 -3.75 -4.56
C THR A 57 -16.46 -2.54 -4.05
N GLU A 58 -15.25 -2.77 -3.56
CA GLU A 58 -14.37 -1.70 -3.08
C GLU A 58 -13.81 -0.85 -4.24
N ILE A 59 -13.35 -1.49 -5.33
CA ILE A 59 -12.76 -0.79 -6.49
C ILE A 59 -13.75 0.15 -7.17
N ILE A 60 -15.02 -0.25 -7.29
CA ILE A 60 -16.07 0.61 -7.89
C ILE A 60 -16.20 1.93 -7.11
N GLN A 61 -16.01 1.91 -5.79
CA GLN A 61 -16.08 3.13 -4.98
C GLN A 61 -14.79 3.97 -5.09
N GLN A 62 -13.65 3.31 -5.32
CA GLN A 62 -12.35 3.98 -5.41
C GLN A 62 -12.06 4.59 -6.79
N ILE A 63 -12.61 4.01 -7.87
CA ILE A 63 -12.30 4.40 -9.25
C ILE A 63 -12.79 5.80 -9.60
N GLU A 64 -13.96 6.21 -9.09
CA GLU A 64 -14.48 7.57 -9.26
C GLU A 64 -13.58 8.60 -8.59
N LEU A 65 -13.19 8.34 -7.33
CA LEU A 65 -12.25 9.18 -6.59
C LEU A 65 -10.87 9.28 -7.27
N LEU A 66 -10.41 8.19 -7.89
CA LEU A 66 -9.15 8.17 -8.63
C LEU A 66 -9.21 9.00 -9.92
N ARG A 67 -10.38 9.02 -10.56
CA ARG A 67 -10.68 9.87 -11.72
C ARG A 67 -10.77 11.34 -11.34
N LEU A 68 -11.46 11.66 -10.24
CA LEU A 68 -11.46 13.01 -9.68
C LEU A 68 -10.03 13.50 -9.40
N ARG A 69 -9.22 12.65 -8.75
CA ARG A 69 -7.82 12.95 -8.43
C ARG A 69 -6.99 13.22 -9.69
N SER A 70 -7.19 12.45 -10.76
CA SER A 70 -6.40 12.61 -11.99
C SER A 70 -6.69 13.96 -12.66
N TYR A 71 -7.94 14.42 -12.65
CA TYR A 71 -8.29 15.75 -13.13
C TYR A 71 -7.68 16.85 -12.23
N LEU A 72 -7.86 16.76 -10.91
CA LEU A 72 -7.33 17.75 -9.99
C LEU A 72 -5.80 17.90 -10.10
N LYS A 73 -5.06 16.80 -10.34
CA LYS A 73 -3.60 16.83 -10.50
C LYS A 73 -3.11 17.68 -11.69
N LEU A 74 -3.96 17.92 -12.70
CA LEU A 74 -3.59 18.66 -13.91
C LEU A 74 -3.77 20.17 -13.78
N TYR A 75 -4.44 20.65 -12.73
CA TYR A 75 -4.81 22.04 -12.56
C TYR A 75 -4.31 22.58 -11.23
N THR A 76 -3.77 23.80 -11.23
CA THR A 76 -3.53 24.55 -9.99
C THR A 76 -4.81 25.22 -9.48
N ASN A 77 -5.70 25.59 -10.39
CA ASN A 77 -7.05 26.08 -10.12
C ASN A 77 -8.03 25.62 -11.21
N ILE A 78 -9.27 25.31 -10.82
CA ILE A 78 -10.34 24.91 -11.74
C ILE A 78 -11.71 25.29 -11.17
N SER A 79 -12.59 25.85 -12.00
CA SER A 79 -13.99 26.11 -11.61
C SER A 79 -14.77 24.80 -11.45
N ALA A 80 -15.68 24.69 -10.48
CA ALA A 80 -16.47 23.50 -10.23
C ALA A 80 -17.33 23.13 -11.45
N SER A 81 -17.92 24.12 -12.13
CA SER A 81 -18.67 23.90 -13.38
C SER A 81 -17.83 23.18 -14.46
N LYS A 82 -16.58 23.59 -14.66
CA LYS A 82 -15.67 22.97 -15.64
C LYS A 82 -15.29 21.55 -15.26
N LEU A 83 -15.01 21.31 -13.97
CA LEU A 83 -14.69 19.97 -13.48
C LEU A 83 -15.89 19.02 -13.56
N ALA A 84 -17.09 19.51 -13.24
CA ALA A 84 -18.34 18.76 -13.34
C ALA A 84 -18.60 18.32 -14.79
N ASN A 85 -18.35 19.21 -15.76
CA ASN A 85 -18.43 18.88 -17.19
C ASN A 85 -17.41 17.80 -17.60
N PHE A 86 -16.18 17.83 -17.09
CA PHE A 86 -15.19 16.78 -17.37
C PHE A 86 -15.59 15.42 -16.81
N MET A 87 -16.19 15.42 -15.61
CA MET A 87 -16.66 14.20 -14.97
C MET A 87 -18.03 13.74 -15.47
N SER A 88 -18.71 14.53 -16.31
CA SER A 88 -20.08 14.28 -16.78
C SER A 88 -21.09 14.12 -15.63
N VAL A 89 -20.91 14.88 -14.55
CA VAL A 89 -21.78 14.88 -13.36
C VAL A 89 -22.37 16.26 -13.11
N SER A 90 -23.40 16.32 -12.26
CA SER A 90 -23.94 17.61 -11.80
C SER A 90 -23.00 18.28 -10.80
N GLU A 91 -23.02 19.61 -10.71
CA GLU A 91 -22.20 20.37 -9.76
C GLU A 91 -22.46 19.97 -8.28
N PRO A 92 -23.73 19.75 -7.84
CA PRO A 92 -23.98 19.20 -6.50
C PRO A 92 -23.35 17.81 -6.28
N SER A 93 -23.39 16.94 -7.29
CA SER A 93 -22.76 15.61 -7.22
C SER A 93 -21.24 15.72 -7.11
N LEU A 94 -20.63 16.65 -7.85
CA LEU A 94 -19.20 16.93 -7.77
C LEU A 94 -18.80 17.40 -6.37
N HIS A 95 -19.57 18.31 -5.75
CA HIS A 95 -19.29 18.76 -4.38
C HIS A 95 -19.34 17.61 -3.38
N MET A 96 -20.31 16.71 -3.51
CA MET A 96 -20.39 15.49 -2.68
C MET A 96 -19.15 14.61 -2.86
N GLU A 97 -18.70 14.42 -4.11
CA GLU A 97 -17.51 13.62 -4.42
C GLU A 97 -16.22 14.26 -3.90
N LEU A 98 -16.08 15.59 -4.00
CA LEU A 98 -14.98 16.35 -3.39
C LEU A 98 -14.95 16.18 -1.86
N MET A 99 -16.12 16.20 -1.20
CA MET A 99 -16.21 15.95 0.24
C MET A 99 -15.84 14.50 0.60
N ALA A 100 -16.31 13.52 -0.19
CA ALA A 100 -15.95 12.12 -0.02
C ALA A 100 -14.44 11.91 -0.18
N TYR A 101 -13.83 12.54 -1.19
CA TYR A 101 -12.38 12.54 -1.40
C TYR A 101 -11.64 13.11 -0.18
N LYS A 102 -12.06 14.28 0.33
CA LYS A 102 -11.49 14.90 1.54
C LYS A 102 -11.60 14.01 2.78
N TYR A 103 -12.71 13.31 2.94
CA TYR A 103 -12.91 12.40 4.06
C TYR A 103 -11.98 11.17 3.96
N ARG A 104 -11.90 10.56 2.76
CA ARG A 104 -11.00 9.43 2.50
C ARG A 104 -9.53 9.81 2.71
N LEU A 105 -9.13 10.99 2.24
CA LEU A 105 -7.81 11.58 2.48
C LEU A 105 -7.43 11.61 3.97
N LYS A 106 -8.34 12.12 4.81
CA LYS A 106 -8.14 12.22 6.26
C LYS A 106 -8.09 10.85 6.93
N GLN A 107 -8.93 9.89 6.50
CA GLN A 107 -8.94 8.53 7.03
C GLN A 107 -7.57 7.86 6.83
N THR A 108 -7.02 7.93 5.61
CA THR A 108 -5.70 7.36 5.30
C THR A 108 -4.60 8.04 6.11
N MET A 109 -4.62 9.38 6.24
CA MET A 109 -3.63 10.10 7.04
C MET A 109 -3.71 9.79 8.55
N SER A 110 -4.91 9.60 9.11
CA SER A 110 -5.06 9.26 10.53
C SER A 110 -4.49 7.88 10.84
N GLN A 111 -4.80 6.88 10.01
CA GLN A 111 -4.28 5.52 10.17
C GLN A 111 -2.75 5.47 10.09
N ALA A 112 -2.18 6.27 9.20
CA ALA A 112 -0.74 6.51 9.07
C ALA A 112 -0.12 7.02 10.38
N ILE A 113 -0.73 8.04 10.98
CA ILE A 113 -0.26 8.66 12.23
C ILE A 113 -0.39 7.71 13.43
N ASP A 114 -1.48 6.94 13.51
CA ASP A 114 -1.72 6.02 14.62
C ASP A 114 -0.77 4.82 14.55
N ALA A 115 -0.50 4.29 13.36
CA ALA A 115 0.52 3.26 13.13
C ALA A 115 1.95 3.73 13.45
N ALA A 116 2.23 5.03 13.38
CA ALA A 116 3.51 5.60 13.77
C ALA A 116 3.66 5.82 15.28
N LYS A 117 2.54 5.90 16.03
CA LYS A 117 2.52 6.10 17.49
C LYS A 117 2.58 4.79 18.27
N ASP A 118 1.91 3.76 17.75
CA ASP A 118 1.96 2.42 18.31
C ASP A 118 3.19 1.70 17.74
N GLY A 119 4.35 1.89 18.38
CA GLY A 119 5.65 1.27 18.02
C GLY A 119 5.70 -0.28 18.04
N ASN A 120 4.55 -0.94 17.92
CA ASN A 120 4.33 -2.38 17.99
C ASN A 120 3.91 -3.00 16.64
N GLY A 121 4.06 -2.26 15.54
CA GLY A 121 3.93 -2.79 14.19
C GLY A 121 5.05 -3.79 13.87
N PHE A 122 4.82 -5.08 14.13
CA PHE A 122 5.66 -6.22 13.70
C PHE A 122 5.73 -6.38 12.15
N GLY A 123 5.55 -5.30 11.39
CA GLY A 123 5.69 -5.25 9.94
C GLY A 123 6.43 -3.99 9.42
N THR A 124 6.83 -3.06 10.29
CA THR A 124 7.43 -1.78 9.84
C THR A 124 8.65 -1.35 10.66
N SER A 125 9.11 -2.17 11.61
CA SER A 125 10.25 -1.86 12.50
C SER A 125 11.60 -2.41 12.00
N ILE A 126 11.84 -2.38 10.70
CA ILE A 126 13.23 -2.47 10.19
C ILE A 126 13.70 -1.12 9.64
N ASN A 127 12.81 -0.15 9.42
CA ASN A 127 13.18 1.02 8.62
C ASN A 127 12.16 2.18 8.73
N SER A 128 11.84 2.61 9.95
CA SER A 128 10.96 3.78 10.17
C SER A 128 11.57 5.06 9.58
N ASP A 129 12.90 5.19 9.60
CA ASP A 129 13.61 6.34 9.03
C ASP A 129 13.87 6.24 7.52
N LEU A 130 13.75 5.04 6.94
CA LEU A 130 13.99 4.79 5.52
C LEU A 130 12.69 4.85 4.69
N ASN A 131 11.54 4.56 5.29
CA ASN A 131 10.24 4.48 4.60
C ASN A 131 9.13 5.37 5.19
N SER A 132 9.45 6.36 6.04
CA SER A 132 8.45 7.37 6.46
C SER A 132 7.90 8.22 5.30
N SER A 133 8.52 8.16 4.12
CA SER A 133 8.03 8.79 2.88
C SER A 133 7.08 7.92 2.04
N GLN A 134 6.87 6.66 2.42
CA GLN A 134 5.89 5.76 1.80
C GLN A 134 4.64 5.57 2.68
N GLN A 135 4.48 6.40 3.71
CA GLN A 135 3.14 6.72 4.17
C GLN A 135 2.41 7.26 2.93
N MET A 136 1.29 6.65 2.55
CA MET A 136 0.45 7.08 1.42
C MET A 136 -0.14 8.46 1.73
N HIS A 137 0.72 9.47 1.83
CA HIS A 137 0.33 10.86 1.82
C HIS A 137 -0.32 11.06 0.47
N PRO A 138 -1.62 11.34 0.44
CA PRO A 138 -2.22 11.59 -0.83
C PRO A 138 -1.60 12.90 -1.30
N HIS A 139 -0.83 12.80 -2.38
CA HIS A 139 -0.01 13.84 -3.02
C HIS A 139 -0.82 15.01 -3.58
N LEU A 140 -1.99 15.29 -3.02
CA LEU A 140 -2.96 16.22 -3.54
C LEU A 140 -3.87 16.67 -2.40
N ASP A 141 -3.80 17.96 -2.07
CA ASP A 141 -4.78 18.65 -1.25
C ASP A 141 -5.48 19.73 -2.08
N PHE A 142 -6.64 20.18 -1.65
CA PHE A 142 -7.33 21.28 -2.31
C PHE A 142 -8.24 22.03 -1.34
N TYR A 143 -8.62 23.26 -1.68
CA TYR A 143 -9.72 23.94 -1.02
C TYR A 143 -10.66 24.53 -2.06
N VAL A 144 -11.90 24.76 -1.66
CA VAL A 144 -12.92 25.33 -2.52
C VAL A 144 -13.22 26.72 -2.00
N ASP A 145 -13.08 27.73 -2.85
CA ASP A 145 -13.46 29.11 -2.56
C ASP A 145 -14.45 29.58 -3.64
N ASN A 146 -15.67 29.91 -3.19
CA ASN A 146 -16.83 30.13 -4.03
C ASN A 146 -17.06 28.96 -5.02
N ASP A 147 -16.81 29.19 -6.31
CA ASP A 147 -16.90 28.19 -7.40
C ASP A 147 -15.52 27.68 -7.86
N THR A 148 -14.41 28.22 -7.32
CA THR A 148 -13.07 27.83 -7.76
C THR A 148 -12.43 26.87 -6.77
N ILE A 149 -11.96 25.74 -7.29
CA ILE A 149 -11.20 24.74 -6.58
C ILE A 149 -9.72 25.07 -6.77
N TYR A 150 -9.02 25.31 -5.67
CA TYR A 150 -7.60 25.56 -5.62
C TYR A 150 -6.88 24.29 -5.17
N VAL A 151 -5.98 23.80 -5.99
CA VAL A 151 -5.26 22.55 -5.77
C VAL A 151 -3.87 22.85 -5.25
N ALA A 152 -3.53 22.28 -4.11
CA ALA A 152 -2.21 22.34 -3.50
C ALA A 152 -1.53 20.96 -3.64
N ASP A 153 -0.32 20.96 -4.21
CA ASP A 153 0.51 19.77 -4.17
C ASP A 153 1.09 19.61 -2.75
N THR A 154 0.86 18.44 -2.15
CA THR A 154 1.39 18.10 -0.81
C THR A 154 2.69 17.31 -0.90
N THR A 155 3.18 17.02 -2.11
CA THR A 155 4.51 16.44 -2.28
C THR A 155 5.54 17.45 -1.82
N VAL A 156 6.13 17.18 -0.66
CA VAL A 156 7.36 17.83 -0.26
C VAL A 156 8.48 17.18 -1.05
N ASP A 157 9.12 17.95 -1.93
CA ASP A 157 10.34 17.47 -2.59
C ASP A 157 11.36 17.13 -1.51
N ARG A 158 11.97 15.96 -1.62
CA ARG A 158 12.91 15.50 -0.60
C ARG A 158 14.12 16.42 -0.67
N ARG A 159 14.60 16.90 0.48
CA ARG A 159 15.91 17.57 0.54
C ARG A 159 16.99 16.53 0.22
N PHE A 160 17.31 16.37 -1.06
CA PHE A 160 18.21 15.32 -1.55
C PHE A 160 19.55 15.32 -0.80
N SER A 161 20.08 16.50 -0.48
CA SER A 161 21.30 16.64 0.31
C SER A 161 21.22 15.95 1.67
N GLU A 162 20.17 16.23 2.44
CA GLU A 162 19.96 15.65 3.77
C GLU A 162 19.69 14.14 3.68
N TYR A 163 18.94 13.71 2.66
CA TYR A 163 18.71 12.29 2.41
C TYR A 163 20.00 11.52 2.16
N PHE A 164 20.83 12.00 1.23
CA PHE A 164 22.07 11.33 0.88
C PHE A 164 23.06 11.34 2.05
N ILE A 165 23.15 12.44 2.80
CA ILE A 165 24.02 12.52 3.99
C ILE A 165 23.62 11.44 5.00
N LEU A 166 22.34 11.38 5.38
CA LEU A 166 21.83 10.38 6.33
C LEU A 166 22.06 8.95 5.84
N HIS A 167 21.87 8.69 4.55
CA HIS A 167 22.08 7.35 3.97
C HIS A 167 23.54 6.94 3.92
N ILE A 168 24.43 7.88 3.60
CA ILE A 168 25.86 7.64 3.61
C ILE A 168 26.31 7.36 5.05
N GLU A 169 25.84 8.14 6.03
CA GLU A 169 26.13 7.90 7.44
C GLU A 169 25.63 6.52 7.91
N GLN A 170 24.41 6.15 7.52
CA GLN A 170 23.83 4.84 7.84
C GLN A 170 24.62 3.69 7.19
N LEU A 171 25.05 3.85 5.93
CA LEU A 171 25.89 2.88 5.23
C LEU A 171 27.26 2.72 5.90
N GLN A 172 27.87 3.82 6.30
CA GLN A 172 29.13 3.81 7.06
C GLN A 172 28.96 3.11 8.41
N GLN A 173 27.83 3.35 9.10
CA GLN A 173 27.53 2.68 10.35
C GLN A 173 27.34 1.17 10.14
N MET A 174 26.62 0.75 9.10
CA MET A 174 26.49 -0.66 8.76
C MET A 174 27.83 -1.32 8.44
N ASN A 175 28.69 -0.65 7.66
CA ASN A 175 30.03 -1.17 7.38
C ASN A 175 30.85 -1.38 8.65
N LYS A 176 30.84 -0.42 9.59
CA LYS A 176 31.52 -0.60 10.90
C LYS A 176 30.96 -1.79 11.68
N THR A 177 29.64 -2.01 11.65
CA THR A 177 29.03 -3.17 12.33
C THR A 177 29.44 -4.48 11.67
N LEU A 178 29.54 -4.50 10.34
CA LEU A 178 29.98 -5.67 9.57
C LEU A 178 31.45 -5.99 9.87
N ASP A 179 32.34 -5.00 9.85
CA ASP A 179 33.76 -5.17 10.20
C ASP A 179 33.92 -5.71 11.63
N THR A 180 33.10 -5.24 12.56
CA THR A 180 33.10 -5.72 13.95
C THR A 180 32.63 -7.17 14.04
N LEU A 181 31.61 -7.56 13.26
CA LEU A 181 31.14 -8.94 13.19
C LEU A 181 32.18 -9.86 12.55
N GLU A 182 32.83 -9.45 11.47
CA GLU A 182 33.92 -10.20 10.84
C GLU A 182 35.07 -10.43 11.82
N ARG A 183 35.45 -9.40 12.59
CA ARG A 183 36.48 -9.54 13.64
C ARG A 183 36.05 -10.54 14.71
N ARG A 184 34.81 -10.47 15.20
CA ARG A 184 34.28 -11.41 16.20
C ARG A 184 34.21 -12.86 15.67
N ILE A 185 33.88 -13.05 14.40
CA ILE A 185 33.90 -14.37 13.75
C ILE A 185 35.34 -14.90 13.66
N HIS A 186 36.30 -14.04 13.31
CA HIS A 186 37.72 -14.41 13.27
C HIS A 186 38.25 -14.79 14.66
N GLU A 187 37.92 -14.00 15.70
CA GLU A 187 38.25 -14.27 17.10
C GLU A 187 37.63 -15.59 17.58
N ALA A 188 36.36 -15.87 17.25
CA ALA A 188 35.69 -17.12 17.61
C ALA A 188 36.33 -18.35 16.93
N ASN A 189 36.71 -18.25 15.66
CA ASN A 189 37.40 -19.32 14.94
C ASN A 189 38.82 -19.59 15.45
N VAL A 190 39.49 -18.59 16.05
CA VAL A 190 40.83 -18.74 16.67
C VAL A 190 40.75 -19.33 18.07
N GLN A 191 39.61 -19.25 18.76
CA GLN A 191 39.43 -19.80 20.11
C GLN A 191 39.15 -21.32 20.11
N GLU A 192 38.38 -21.82 19.15
CA GLU A 192 38.08 -23.26 18.94
C GLU A 192 39.32 -24.21 18.92
N PRO A 193 40.46 -23.88 18.26
CA PRO A 193 41.62 -24.78 18.27
C PRO A 193 42.34 -24.87 19.64
N ASN A 194 42.18 -23.89 20.53
CA ASN A 194 42.87 -23.88 21.83
C ASN A 194 42.14 -24.72 22.90
N ASP A 195 40.82 -24.75 22.89
CA ASP A 195 40.04 -25.55 23.85
C ASP A 195 40.10 -27.06 23.54
N ALA A 196 40.19 -27.44 22.25
CA ALA A 196 40.43 -28.83 21.85
C ALA A 196 41.79 -29.37 22.33
N THR A 197 42.76 -28.49 22.59
CA THR A 197 44.12 -28.87 23.00
C THR A 197 44.26 -28.96 24.53
N GLN A 198 43.40 -28.29 25.30
CA GLN A 198 43.41 -28.36 26.78
C GLN A 198 42.67 -29.58 27.36
N LEU A 199 41.80 -30.23 26.59
CA LEU A 199 41.11 -31.48 26.99
C LEU A 199 41.95 -32.75 26.81
N ARG A 200 43.22 -32.63 26.39
CA ARG A 200 44.14 -33.76 26.16
C ARG A 200 45.37 -33.79 27.07
N SER A 201 45.40 -32.97 28.12
CA SER A 201 46.43 -32.97 29.17
C SER A 201 45.97 -33.69 30.43
#